data_AF-A0A946JRJ3-F1
#
_entry.id   AF-A0A946JRJ3-F1
#
_cell.length_a   1.000
_cell.length_b   1.000
_cell.length_c   1.000
_cell.angle_alpha   90.00
_cell.angle_beta   90.00
_cell.angle_gamma   90.00
#
_symmetry.space_group_name_H-M   'P 1'
#
loop_
_entity.id
_entity.type
_entity.pdbx_description
1 polymer ?
#
loop_
_entity_poly.entity_id
_entity_poly.type
_entity_poly.pdbx_seq_one_letter_code
_entity_poly.pdbx_strand_id
1 'polypeptide(L)'
;TLGYDHARDTLYLQIERTNGEVKGVYTHYTAPLPDGIDPSGYLYVNGINCEHVWPQSMGAGDEPQKSDMHHLRPCKDNVNSARGNKPFGEINDWQTDNWYWQNQSTSNIPSSNINEYSESFSSYFEPREDKKGDIARTIFYFYTMYNNEADVNFFEVQKEQLKIWHEQDPSNNDEVLRTWAIAAYQQNKPNPFILDETLILRAYFPDEMMLLGDLNGDTILNILDVVTMVGFIMGTNDLNPPYDVAADMNADGIVNVLDIVTLVNFILS
;
A
#
# COMPACT_ATOMS: atom_id res chain seq x y z
N THR A 1 -13.05 17.18 -9.33
CA THR A 1 -13.21 16.42 -8.08
C THR A 1 -14.37 17.00 -7.31
N LEU A 2 -14.74 16.46 -6.14
CA LEU A 2 -15.73 17.09 -5.26
C LEU A 2 -15.23 18.40 -4.63
N GLY A 3 -13.92 18.67 -4.70
CA GLY A 3 -13.26 19.71 -3.93
C GLY A 3 -13.01 19.24 -2.49
N TYR A 4 -11.89 19.66 -1.91
CA TYR A 4 -11.39 19.11 -0.65
C TYR A 4 -12.38 19.11 0.53
N ASP A 5 -13.11 20.20 0.77
CA ASP A 5 -14.04 20.26 1.91
C ASP A 5 -15.21 19.30 1.74
N HIS A 6 -15.86 19.29 0.57
CA HIS A 6 -16.96 18.37 0.27
C HIS A 6 -16.49 16.91 0.24
N ALA A 7 -15.27 16.64 -0.22
CA ALA A 7 -14.70 15.30 -0.20
C ALA A 7 -14.56 14.77 1.23
N ARG A 8 -14.06 15.58 2.17
CA ARG A 8 -13.97 15.19 3.59
C ARG A 8 -15.33 14.98 4.22
N ASP A 9 -16.27 15.89 4.00
CA ASP A 9 -17.62 15.75 4.56
C ASP A 9 -18.33 14.51 4.03
N THR A 10 -18.17 14.23 2.72
CA THR A 10 -18.69 13.03 2.08
C THR A 10 -18.03 11.77 2.66
N LEU A 11 -16.70 11.77 2.76
CA LEU A 11 -15.94 10.65 3.34
C LEU A 11 -16.44 10.33 4.73
N TYR A 12 -16.50 11.31 5.61
CA TYR A 12 -16.88 11.09 7.00
C TYR A 12 -18.32 10.65 7.14
N LEU A 13 -19.25 11.28 6.42
CA LEU A 13 -20.67 11.04 6.62
C LEU A 13 -21.18 9.78 5.90
N GLN A 14 -20.70 9.53 4.68
CA GLN A 14 -21.24 8.49 3.78
C GLN A 14 -20.40 7.22 3.75
N ILE A 15 -19.10 7.32 4.05
CA ILE A 15 -18.16 6.19 3.91
C ILE A 15 -17.70 5.67 5.27
N GLU A 16 -17.25 6.55 6.16
CA GLU A 16 -16.57 6.17 7.41
C GLU A 16 -17.51 6.10 8.62
N ARG A 17 -18.73 6.64 8.53
CA ARG A 17 -19.68 6.68 9.64
C ARG A 17 -20.35 5.33 9.84
N THR A 18 -20.07 4.69 10.98
CA THR A 18 -20.69 3.43 11.40
C THR A 18 -21.36 3.63 12.76
N ASN A 19 -22.64 3.25 12.87
CA ASN A 19 -23.42 3.39 14.11
C ASN A 19 -23.39 4.81 14.72
N GLY A 20 -23.31 5.85 13.87
CA GLY A 20 -23.28 7.25 14.30
C GLY A 20 -21.91 7.73 14.79
N GLU A 21 -20.84 6.95 14.62
CA GLU A 21 -19.48 7.32 14.98
C GLU A 21 -18.52 7.20 13.80
N VAL A 22 -17.41 7.94 13.86
CA VAL A 22 -16.29 7.85 12.91
C VAL A 22 -15.04 7.44 13.69
N LYS A 23 -14.31 6.44 13.17
CA LYS A 23 -13.14 5.84 13.82
C LYS A 23 -11.86 6.32 13.13
N GLY A 24 -10.88 6.79 13.90
CA GLY A 24 -9.56 7.17 13.41
C GLY A 24 -8.72 5.96 12.98
N VAL A 25 -8.02 6.10 11.86
CA VAL A 25 -7.26 5.03 11.19
C VAL A 25 -6.14 4.44 12.06
N TYR A 26 -5.40 5.26 12.81
CA TYR A 26 -4.21 4.81 13.53
C TYR A 26 -4.44 4.37 14.98
N THR A 27 -5.56 4.72 15.63
CA THR A 27 -5.69 4.51 17.09
C THR A 27 -6.98 3.86 17.56
N HIS A 28 -7.94 3.51 16.70
CA HIS A 28 -9.30 3.12 17.12
C HIS A 28 -10.08 4.21 17.87
N TYR A 29 -9.53 5.42 18.06
CA TYR A 29 -10.28 6.51 18.65
C TYR A 29 -11.53 6.79 17.83
N THR A 30 -12.71 6.82 18.47
CA THR A 30 -13.96 7.18 17.81
C THR A 30 -14.45 8.55 18.30
N ALA A 31 -15.12 9.26 17.41
CA ALA A 31 -15.90 10.44 17.73
C ALA A 31 -17.32 10.29 17.16
N PRO A 32 -18.35 10.79 17.86
CA PRO A 32 -19.70 10.78 17.33
C PRO A 32 -19.80 11.68 16.09
N LEU A 33 -20.75 11.39 15.21
CA LEU A 33 -21.12 12.22 14.07
C LEU A 33 -22.65 12.22 13.89
N PRO A 34 -23.36 13.11 14.61
CA PRO A 34 -24.80 13.31 14.47
C PRO A 34 -25.24 13.70 13.05
N ASP A 35 -26.51 13.48 12.73
CA ASP A 35 -27.09 13.96 11.47
C ASP A 35 -27.29 15.49 11.46
N GLY A 36 -27.27 16.08 10.27
CA GLY A 36 -27.65 17.48 10.04
C GLY A 36 -26.62 18.53 10.46
N ILE A 37 -25.36 18.13 10.68
CA ILE A 37 -24.25 19.02 11.04
C ILE A 37 -23.15 19.01 9.95
N ASP A 38 -22.25 19.99 10.00
CA ASP A 38 -20.99 19.99 9.24
C ASP A 38 -20.08 18.85 9.76
N PRO A 39 -19.85 17.78 8.99
CA PRO A 39 -19.10 16.62 9.47
C PRO A 39 -17.65 16.93 9.82
N SER A 40 -16.92 17.58 8.91
CA SER A 40 -15.50 17.86 9.13
C SER A 40 -15.28 18.89 10.24
N GLY A 41 -16.14 19.91 10.32
CA GLY A 41 -16.12 20.87 11.42
C GLY A 41 -16.41 20.23 12.78
N TYR A 42 -17.42 19.35 12.86
CA TYR A 42 -17.79 18.67 14.11
C TYR A 42 -16.73 17.66 14.56
N LEU A 43 -16.19 16.86 13.65
CA LEU A 43 -15.14 15.90 13.98
C LEU A 43 -13.86 16.60 14.45
N TYR A 44 -13.51 17.73 13.84
CA TYR A 44 -12.35 18.52 14.26
C TYR A 44 -12.42 18.94 15.72
N VAL A 45 -13.57 19.49 16.17
CA VAL A 45 -13.75 19.87 17.58
C VAL A 45 -13.84 18.67 18.53
N ASN A 46 -14.07 17.47 18.00
CA ASN A 46 -14.05 16.20 18.72
C ASN A 46 -12.74 15.41 18.49
N GLY A 47 -11.65 16.06 18.07
CA GLY A 47 -10.32 15.47 18.02
C GLY A 47 -10.04 14.54 16.84
N ILE A 48 -10.88 14.55 15.79
CA ILE A 48 -10.61 13.86 14.52
C ILE A 48 -10.42 14.88 13.40
N ASN A 49 -9.30 14.78 12.68
CA ASN A 49 -9.05 15.54 11.46
C ASN A 49 -8.81 14.61 10.25
N CYS A 50 -8.52 15.20 9.09
CA CYS A 50 -8.23 14.43 7.88
C CYS A 50 -6.76 14.09 7.82
N GLU A 51 -6.47 12.80 7.87
CA GLU A 51 -5.18 12.27 7.46
C GLU A 51 -5.12 12.18 5.95
N HIS A 52 -3.98 12.63 5.43
CA HIS A 52 -3.55 12.48 4.05
C HIS A 52 -2.52 11.37 4.03
N VAL A 53 -2.94 10.12 3.83
CA VAL A 53 -2.03 8.96 3.89
C VAL A 53 -0.85 9.15 2.93
N TRP A 54 -1.06 9.79 1.77
CA TRP A 54 0.04 10.45 1.07
C TRP A 54 0.08 11.94 1.46
N PRO A 55 1.16 12.45 2.11
CA PRO A 55 1.16 13.81 2.65
C PRO A 55 0.99 14.90 1.59
N GLN A 56 0.25 15.97 1.94
CA GLN A 56 0.10 17.13 1.05
C GLN A 56 1.44 17.76 0.66
N SER A 57 2.41 17.80 1.57
CA SER A 57 3.75 18.32 1.32
C SER A 57 4.59 17.46 0.35
N MET A 58 4.14 16.25 0.03
CA MET A 58 4.82 15.30 -0.84
C MET A 58 4.14 15.16 -2.21
N GLY A 59 3.35 16.16 -2.61
CA GLY A 59 2.67 16.18 -3.92
C GLY A 59 1.14 16.12 -3.84
N ALA A 60 0.54 15.83 -2.68
CA ALA A 60 -0.92 15.76 -2.51
C ALA A 60 -1.60 17.12 -2.23
N GLY A 61 -0.89 18.25 -2.38
CA GLY A 61 -1.36 19.57 -1.94
C GLY A 61 -2.40 20.25 -2.84
N ASP A 62 -2.45 19.86 -4.12
CA ASP A 62 -3.30 20.48 -5.15
C ASP A 62 -4.43 19.56 -5.60
N GLU A 63 -5.43 20.13 -6.27
CA GLU A 63 -6.47 19.33 -6.94
C GLU A 63 -5.91 18.77 -8.27
N PRO A 64 -6.29 17.54 -8.67
CA PRO A 64 -7.34 16.70 -8.08
C PRO A 64 -6.90 15.86 -6.87
N GLN A 65 -5.60 15.66 -6.67
CA GLN A 65 -5.08 14.67 -5.74
C GLN A 65 -5.42 14.99 -4.28
N LYS A 66 -5.48 16.27 -3.89
CA LYS A 66 -5.82 16.69 -2.52
C LYS A 66 -7.14 16.12 -2.01
N SER A 67 -8.12 15.96 -2.90
CA SER A 67 -9.49 15.54 -2.56
C SER A 67 -9.84 14.12 -2.99
N ASP A 68 -8.86 13.33 -3.45
CA ASP A 68 -9.06 11.91 -3.72
C ASP A 68 -9.22 11.13 -2.41
N MET A 69 -10.42 10.66 -2.13
CA MET A 69 -10.79 9.97 -0.89
C MET A 69 -10.09 8.61 -0.71
N HIS A 70 -9.47 8.04 -1.75
CA HIS A 70 -8.73 6.78 -1.62
C HIS A 70 -7.49 6.91 -0.73
N HIS A 71 -6.91 8.10 -0.58
CA HIS A 71 -5.81 8.36 0.38
C HIS A 71 -6.18 9.25 1.57
N LEU A 72 -7.45 9.63 1.70
CA LEU A 72 -7.93 10.36 2.86
C LEU A 72 -8.47 9.40 3.92
N ARG A 73 -8.18 9.67 5.20
CA ARG A 73 -8.69 8.92 6.34
C ARG A 73 -9.08 9.84 7.50
N PRO A 74 -10.09 9.49 8.30
CA PRO A 74 -10.24 10.09 9.63
C PRO A 74 -9.04 9.70 10.50
N CYS A 75 -8.48 10.64 11.23
CA CYS A 75 -7.36 10.38 12.14
C CYS A 75 -7.45 11.24 13.39
N LYS A 76 -6.96 10.72 14.52
CA LYS A 76 -6.89 11.49 15.74
C LYS A 76 -5.89 12.64 15.58
N ASP A 77 -6.31 13.85 15.91
CA ASP A 77 -5.62 15.11 15.63
C ASP A 77 -4.14 15.17 16.05
N ASN A 78 -3.82 14.74 17.26
CA ASN A 78 -2.45 14.71 17.78
C ASN A 78 -1.61 13.62 17.10
N VAL A 79 -2.23 12.51 16.68
CA VAL A 79 -1.55 11.40 15.99
C VAL A 79 -1.29 11.75 14.54
N ASN A 80 -2.24 12.39 13.85
CA ASN A 80 -2.01 12.96 12.52
C ASN A 80 -0.83 13.95 12.56
N SER A 81 -0.81 14.82 13.58
CA SER A 81 0.31 15.75 13.78
C SER A 81 1.65 15.05 14.03
N ALA A 82 1.66 13.95 14.79
CA ALA A 82 2.86 13.14 15.05
C ALA A 82 3.35 12.36 13.81
N ARG A 83 2.40 11.90 12.99
CA ARG A 83 2.66 11.25 11.70
C ARG A 83 3.30 12.24 10.72
N GLY A 84 2.71 13.43 10.59
CA GLY A 84 3.23 14.51 9.74
C GLY A 84 3.44 14.06 8.29
N ASN A 85 4.70 14.12 7.83
CA ASN A 85 5.12 13.64 6.52
C ASN A 85 6.17 12.51 6.60
N LYS A 86 6.24 11.81 7.74
CA LYS A 86 7.18 10.69 7.91
C LYS A 86 6.80 9.57 6.93
N PRO A 87 7.78 8.97 6.24
CA PRO A 87 7.55 7.70 5.56
C PRO A 87 7.04 6.65 6.55
N PHE A 88 6.28 5.69 6.04
CA PHE A 88 5.90 4.55 6.85
C PHE A 88 7.04 3.54 6.91
N GLY A 89 7.17 2.85 8.04
CA GLY A 89 8.13 1.78 8.20
C GLY A 89 7.99 1.07 9.54
N GLU A 90 8.63 -0.10 9.65
CA GLU A 90 8.77 -0.83 10.91
C GLU A 90 9.71 -0.06 11.84
N ILE A 91 9.31 0.06 13.10
CA ILE A 91 10.02 0.73 14.17
C ILE A 91 10.34 -0.34 15.21
N ASN A 92 11.60 -0.40 15.62
CA ASN A 92 11.96 -1.23 16.75
C ASN A 92 11.36 -0.63 18.02
N ASP A 93 10.60 -1.41 18.81
CA ASP A 93 9.93 -0.98 20.04
C ASP A 93 10.84 -0.16 20.99
N TRP A 94 12.13 -0.51 21.04
CA TRP A 94 13.12 0.14 21.91
C TRP A 94 13.56 1.52 21.42
N GLN A 95 13.26 1.86 20.17
CA GLN A 95 13.52 3.14 19.52
C GLN A 95 12.27 4.01 19.41
N THR A 96 11.08 3.45 19.66
CA THR A 96 9.81 4.15 19.56
C THR A 96 9.74 5.33 20.52
N ASP A 97 9.53 6.55 19.99
CA ASP A 97 9.42 7.76 20.80
C ASP A 97 8.05 7.80 21.50
N ASN A 98 6.99 7.46 20.76
CA ASN A 98 5.61 7.49 21.26
C ASN A 98 4.76 6.39 20.63
N TRP A 99 3.92 5.79 21.45
CA TRP A 99 2.89 4.82 21.12
C TRP A 99 1.52 5.48 21.27
N TYR A 100 0.59 5.20 20.37
CA TYR A 100 -0.77 5.76 20.39
C TYR A 100 -1.85 4.68 20.27
N TRP A 101 -2.80 4.67 21.22
CA TRP A 101 -3.97 3.80 21.19
C TRP A 101 -5.16 4.50 21.84
N GLN A 102 -6.31 4.47 21.16
CA GLN A 102 -7.52 5.23 21.47
C GLN A 102 -7.19 6.71 21.71
N ASN A 103 -7.55 7.24 22.89
CA ASN A 103 -7.25 8.61 23.30
C ASN A 103 -5.96 8.71 24.13
N GLN A 104 -5.13 7.66 24.17
CA GLN A 104 -3.93 7.58 25.01
C GLN A 104 -2.65 7.65 24.18
N SER A 105 -1.60 8.17 24.79
CA SER A 105 -0.23 8.15 24.27
C SER A 105 0.76 7.84 25.39
N THR A 106 1.82 7.11 25.08
CA THR A 106 2.89 6.76 26.05
C THR A 106 4.24 6.67 25.36
N SER A 107 5.32 7.02 26.05
CA SER A 107 6.70 6.81 25.58
C SER A 107 7.31 5.49 26.06
N ASN A 108 6.56 4.72 26.85
CA ASN A 108 6.97 3.39 27.30
C ASN A 108 6.31 2.32 26.43
N ILE A 109 7.05 1.26 26.13
CA ILE A 109 6.54 0.07 25.43
C ILE A 109 5.30 -0.46 26.17
N PRO A 110 4.14 -0.61 25.49
CA PRO A 110 2.92 -1.15 26.08
C PRO A 110 3.12 -2.58 26.59
N SER A 111 2.56 -2.89 27.77
CA SER A 111 2.66 -4.23 28.37
C SER A 111 1.63 -5.24 27.86
N SER A 112 0.63 -4.78 27.11
CA SER A 112 -0.41 -5.58 26.47
C SER A 112 -0.93 -4.86 25.24
N ASN A 113 -1.56 -5.60 24.33
CA ASN A 113 -2.18 -5.04 23.12
C ASN A 113 -1.22 -4.23 22.25
N ILE A 114 0.07 -4.58 22.24
CA ILE A 114 1.11 -3.82 21.51
C ILE A 114 0.74 -3.63 20.03
N ASN A 115 0.21 -4.66 19.38
CA ASN A 115 -0.27 -4.63 18.00
C ASN A 115 -1.42 -3.65 17.72
N GLU A 116 -2.10 -3.14 18.77
CA GLU A 116 -3.19 -2.17 18.66
C GLU A 116 -2.69 -0.72 18.67
N TYR A 117 -1.40 -0.50 18.92
CA TYR A 117 -0.79 0.81 18.93
C TYR A 117 -0.22 1.14 17.56
N SER A 118 -0.35 2.41 17.17
CA SER A 118 0.54 2.99 16.15
C SER A 118 1.74 3.63 16.84
N GLU A 119 2.87 3.66 16.15
CA GLU A 119 4.15 4.10 16.69
C GLU A 119 4.72 5.27 15.90
N SER A 120 5.40 6.15 16.60
CA SER A 120 6.12 7.26 16.00
C SER A 120 7.56 7.24 16.48
N PHE A 121 8.47 7.25 15.52
CA PHE A 121 9.87 7.57 15.71
C PHE A 121 10.20 8.88 14.98
N SER A 122 11.37 9.45 15.22
CA SER A 122 11.81 10.68 14.55
C SER A 122 11.77 10.59 13.01
N SER A 123 12.09 9.43 12.43
CA SER A 123 12.20 9.23 10.98
C SER A 123 11.03 8.49 10.34
N TYR A 124 10.29 7.67 11.10
CA TYR A 124 9.24 6.79 10.58
C TYR A 124 7.98 6.87 11.42
N PHE A 125 6.87 6.50 10.79
CA PHE A 125 5.62 6.21 11.47
C PHE A 125 5.20 4.77 11.17
N GLU A 126 4.79 4.03 12.18
CA GLU A 126 4.28 2.67 12.02
C GLU A 126 2.78 2.66 12.37
N PRO A 127 1.90 2.29 11.42
CA PRO A 127 0.49 2.09 11.75
C PRO A 127 0.33 0.80 12.56
N ARG A 128 -0.84 0.62 13.17
CA ARG A 128 -1.17 -0.66 13.81
C ARG A 128 -1.05 -1.83 12.84
N GLU A 129 -0.82 -3.02 13.37
CA GLU A 129 -0.64 -4.24 12.59
C GLU A 129 -1.80 -4.49 11.60
N ASP A 130 -3.03 -4.29 12.04
CA ASP A 130 -4.25 -4.53 11.24
C ASP A 130 -4.54 -3.46 10.17
N LYS A 131 -3.62 -2.51 9.98
CA LYS A 131 -3.74 -1.38 9.04
C LYS A 131 -2.54 -1.28 8.11
N LYS A 132 -1.51 -2.09 8.29
CA LYS A 132 -0.25 -2.04 7.52
C LYS A 132 -0.52 -2.25 6.02
N GLY A 133 -1.36 -3.21 5.66
CA GLY A 133 -1.76 -3.50 4.28
C GLY A 133 -2.64 -2.40 3.67
N ASP A 134 -3.60 -1.88 4.44
CA ASP A 134 -4.48 -0.78 4.01
C ASP A 134 -3.65 0.46 3.60
N ILE A 135 -2.64 0.79 4.41
CA ILE A 135 -1.73 1.92 4.18
C ILE A 135 -0.83 1.63 2.98
N ALA A 136 -0.27 0.43 2.85
CA ALA A 136 0.52 0.04 1.69
C ALA A 136 -0.26 0.22 0.38
N ARG A 137 -1.44 -0.39 0.26
CA ARG A 137 -2.30 -0.27 -0.93
C ARG A 137 -2.71 1.17 -1.22
N THR A 138 -2.83 2.01 -0.19
CA THR A 138 -3.13 3.44 -0.33
C THR A 138 -1.94 4.22 -0.90
N ILE A 139 -0.71 3.95 -0.45
CA ILE A 139 0.51 4.60 -0.95
C ILE A 139 0.81 4.19 -2.39
N PHE A 140 0.75 2.89 -2.71
CA PHE A 140 0.92 2.39 -4.09
C PHE A 140 -0.13 2.99 -5.04
N TYR A 141 -1.39 3.09 -4.59
CA TYR A 141 -2.43 3.78 -5.34
C TYR A 141 -2.07 5.22 -5.66
N PHE A 142 -1.71 6.00 -4.64
CA PHE A 142 -1.42 7.42 -4.85
C PHE A 142 -0.26 7.61 -5.82
N TYR A 143 0.84 6.89 -5.59
CA TYR A 143 2.03 6.98 -6.45
C TYR A 143 1.70 6.60 -7.90
N THR A 144 0.89 5.56 -8.11
CA THR A 144 0.46 5.15 -9.46
C THR A 144 -0.39 6.21 -10.15
N MET A 145 -1.40 6.75 -9.46
CA MET A 145 -2.39 7.63 -10.07
C MET A 145 -1.88 9.06 -10.27
N TYR A 146 -0.94 9.49 -9.44
CA TYR A 146 -0.40 10.85 -9.39
C TYR A 146 1.12 10.87 -9.55
N ASN A 147 1.67 9.98 -10.38
CA ASN A 147 3.11 9.79 -10.56
C ASN A 147 3.85 11.08 -11.00
N ASN A 148 3.17 12.02 -11.66
CA ASN A 148 3.80 13.27 -12.09
C ASN A 148 3.90 14.29 -10.94
N GLU A 149 3.04 14.19 -9.94
CA GLU A 149 2.94 15.10 -8.80
C GLU A 149 3.63 14.53 -7.55
N ALA A 150 3.67 13.21 -7.43
CA ALA A 150 4.19 12.49 -6.28
C ALA A 150 5.71 12.67 -6.10
N ASP A 151 6.14 12.91 -4.86
CA ASP A 151 7.56 12.83 -4.49
C ASP A 151 8.07 11.39 -4.59
N VAL A 152 8.95 11.15 -5.58
CA VAL A 152 9.55 9.84 -5.85
C VAL A 152 10.40 9.36 -4.68
N ASN A 153 11.17 10.22 -4.02
CA ASN A 153 12.01 9.81 -2.90
C ASN A 153 11.15 9.39 -1.71
N PHE A 154 10.02 10.06 -1.47
CA PHE A 154 9.08 9.67 -0.44
C PHE A 154 8.53 8.26 -0.66
N PHE A 155 8.27 7.87 -1.92
CA PHE A 155 7.84 6.50 -2.23
C PHE A 155 8.97 5.48 -2.09
N GLU A 156 10.11 5.73 -2.74
CA GLU A 156 11.18 4.74 -2.87
C GLU A 156 11.76 4.31 -1.51
N VAL A 157 11.83 5.21 -0.51
CA VAL A 157 12.37 4.85 0.82
C VAL A 157 11.52 3.84 1.60
N GLN A 158 10.23 3.71 1.28
CA GLN A 158 9.28 2.84 1.99
C GLN A 158 8.75 1.69 1.12
N LYS A 159 8.99 1.73 -0.20
CA LYS A 159 8.41 0.81 -1.20
C LYS A 159 8.54 -0.67 -0.82
N GLU A 160 9.74 -1.11 -0.43
CA GLU A 160 9.99 -2.51 -0.02
C GLU A 160 9.20 -2.90 1.23
N GLN A 161 9.19 -2.03 2.24
CA GLN A 161 8.48 -2.29 3.49
C GLN A 161 6.97 -2.36 3.27
N LEU A 162 6.43 -1.48 2.40
CA LEU A 162 5.02 -1.50 2.04
C LEU A 162 4.62 -2.77 1.29
N LYS A 163 5.50 -3.34 0.45
CA LYS A 163 5.27 -4.66 -0.17
C LYS A 163 5.13 -5.75 0.89
N ILE A 164 6.06 -5.81 1.84
CA ILE A 164 6.02 -6.79 2.94
C ILE A 164 4.71 -6.67 3.73
N TRP A 165 4.30 -5.44 4.05
CA TRP A 165 3.04 -5.17 4.74
C TRP A 165 1.82 -5.59 3.95
N HIS A 166 1.81 -5.37 2.65
CA HIS A 166 0.72 -5.82 1.79
C HIS A 166 0.58 -7.36 1.80
N GLU A 167 1.69 -8.09 1.79
CA GLU A 167 1.69 -9.56 1.84
C GLU A 167 1.26 -10.10 3.21
N GLN A 168 1.60 -9.41 4.30
CA GLN A 168 1.29 -9.82 5.67
C GLN A 168 -0.13 -9.43 6.10
N ASP A 169 -0.68 -8.36 5.54
CA ASP A 169 -2.04 -7.86 5.77
C ASP A 169 -2.81 -7.76 4.43
N PRO A 170 -3.31 -8.91 3.91
CA PRO A 170 -4.03 -8.98 2.65
C PRO A 170 -5.30 -8.11 2.64
N SER A 171 -5.82 -7.84 1.45
CA SER A 171 -7.02 -7.02 1.37
C SER A 171 -8.23 -7.75 1.92
N ASN A 172 -9.05 -7.01 2.67
CA ASN A 172 -10.24 -7.57 3.31
C ASN A 172 -11.53 -6.95 2.76
N ASN A 173 -12.65 -7.55 3.17
CA ASN A 173 -13.96 -7.17 2.65
C ASN A 173 -14.37 -5.74 3.02
N ASP A 174 -13.86 -5.20 4.14
CA ASP A 174 -14.15 -3.81 4.54
C ASP A 174 -13.45 -2.82 3.60
N GLU A 175 -12.21 -3.10 3.19
CA GLU A 175 -11.52 -2.31 2.19
C GLU A 175 -12.18 -2.39 0.81
N VAL A 176 -12.62 -3.58 0.40
CA VAL A 176 -13.36 -3.77 -0.86
C VAL A 176 -14.66 -2.96 -0.84
N LEU A 177 -15.43 -3.01 0.25
CA LEU A 177 -16.64 -2.19 0.39
C LEU A 177 -16.32 -0.70 0.38
N ARG A 178 -15.27 -0.29 1.10
CA ARG A 178 -14.84 1.11 1.16
C ARG A 178 -14.42 1.65 -0.21
N THR A 179 -13.60 0.91 -0.96
CA THR A 179 -13.09 1.34 -2.25
C THR A 179 -14.22 1.53 -3.27
N TRP A 180 -15.23 0.65 -3.26
CA TRP A 180 -16.41 0.78 -4.10
C TRP A 180 -17.34 1.91 -3.65
N ALA A 181 -17.50 2.13 -2.34
CA ALA A 181 -18.27 3.25 -1.82
C ALA A 181 -17.65 4.60 -2.24
N ILE A 182 -16.33 4.73 -2.18
CA ILE A 182 -15.61 5.90 -2.70
C ILE A 182 -15.74 6.03 -4.21
N ALA A 183 -15.62 4.91 -4.94
CA ALA A 183 -15.70 4.89 -6.40
C ALA A 183 -16.97 5.56 -6.93
N ALA A 184 -18.12 5.40 -6.24
CA ALA A 184 -19.39 6.04 -6.60
C ALA A 184 -19.30 7.58 -6.68
N TYR A 185 -18.36 8.20 -5.97
CA TYR A 185 -18.09 9.63 -5.98
C TYR A 185 -16.90 10.02 -6.87
N GLN A 186 -16.12 9.04 -7.34
CA GLN A 186 -14.89 9.24 -8.11
C GLN A 186 -14.94 8.52 -9.47
N GLN A 187 -16.02 8.78 -10.21
CA GLN A 187 -16.22 8.29 -11.59
C GLN A 187 -16.22 6.75 -11.71
N ASN A 188 -16.71 6.06 -10.67
CA ASN A 188 -16.71 4.60 -10.55
C ASN A 188 -15.31 3.97 -10.64
N LYS A 189 -14.28 4.69 -10.15
CA LYS A 189 -12.90 4.21 -10.09
C LYS A 189 -12.53 3.77 -8.66
N PRO A 190 -12.51 2.46 -8.38
CA PRO A 190 -11.94 1.94 -7.14
C PRO A 190 -10.42 2.00 -7.19
N ASN A 191 -9.78 1.92 -6.03
CA ASN A 191 -8.35 1.60 -5.91
C ASN A 191 -8.12 0.15 -6.40
N PRO A 192 -7.39 -0.07 -7.51
CA PRO A 192 -7.19 -1.40 -8.08
C PRO A 192 -6.28 -2.29 -7.22
N PHE A 193 -5.41 -1.73 -6.37
CA PHE A 193 -4.54 -2.50 -5.47
C PHE A 193 -5.30 -3.19 -4.33
N ILE A 194 -6.55 -2.77 -4.07
CA ILE A 194 -7.49 -3.46 -3.17
C ILE A 194 -8.20 -4.61 -3.89
N LEU A 195 -8.41 -4.51 -5.20
CA LEU A 195 -9.18 -5.48 -5.98
C LEU A 195 -8.33 -6.61 -6.57
N ASP A 196 -7.04 -6.36 -6.73
CA ASP A 196 -6.08 -7.33 -7.25
C ASP A 196 -4.80 -7.25 -6.42
N GLU A 197 -4.66 -8.17 -5.47
CA GLU A 197 -3.51 -8.27 -4.57
C GLU A 197 -2.20 -8.56 -5.33
N THR A 198 -2.26 -9.15 -6.53
CA THR A 198 -1.05 -9.38 -7.35
C THR A 198 -0.54 -8.11 -8.00
N LEU A 199 -1.33 -7.02 -8.03
CA LEU A 199 -1.01 -5.83 -8.79
C LEU A 199 0.25 -5.10 -8.29
N ILE A 200 0.51 -5.09 -6.97
CA ILE A 200 1.74 -4.49 -6.43
C ILE A 200 2.96 -5.20 -7.01
N LEU A 201 2.98 -6.54 -6.95
CA LEU A 201 4.07 -7.34 -7.48
C LEU A 201 4.24 -7.13 -9.00
N ARG A 202 3.16 -7.24 -9.78
CA ARG A 202 3.24 -7.07 -11.25
C ARG A 202 3.72 -5.68 -11.67
N ALA A 203 3.32 -4.63 -10.95
CA ALA A 203 3.60 -3.25 -11.35
C ALA A 203 4.93 -2.73 -10.82
N TYR A 204 5.39 -3.20 -9.65
CA TYR A 204 6.53 -2.63 -8.94
C TYR A 204 7.67 -3.62 -8.66
N PHE A 205 7.40 -4.92 -8.71
CA PHE A 205 8.35 -6.00 -8.44
C PHE A 205 8.27 -7.11 -9.50
N PRO A 206 8.34 -6.78 -10.80
CA PRO A 206 8.18 -7.76 -11.87
C PRO A 206 9.22 -8.88 -11.80
N ASP A 207 10.43 -8.58 -11.32
CA ASP A 207 11.52 -9.55 -11.15
C ASP A 207 11.24 -10.56 -10.04
N GLU A 208 10.38 -10.25 -9.07
CA GLU A 208 10.00 -11.18 -7.98
C GLU A 208 8.86 -12.11 -8.38
N MET A 209 8.06 -11.74 -9.39
CA MET A 209 7.07 -12.64 -10.01
C MET A 209 7.69 -13.57 -11.04
N MET A 210 8.95 -13.34 -11.39
CA MET A 210 9.68 -14.14 -12.35
C MET A 210 10.12 -15.44 -11.69
N LEU A 211 9.43 -16.53 -12.02
CA LEU A 211 9.93 -17.86 -11.74
C LEU A 211 11.15 -18.10 -12.65
N LEU A 212 12.34 -18.26 -12.09
CA LEU A 212 13.53 -18.61 -12.87
C LEU A 212 13.22 -19.85 -13.72
N GLY A 213 13.42 -19.72 -15.02
CA GLY A 213 13.13 -20.74 -16.00
C GLY A 213 11.72 -20.76 -16.56
N ASP A 214 10.79 -19.92 -16.08
CA ASP A 214 9.49 -19.72 -16.73
C ASP A 214 9.66 -18.69 -17.86
N LEU A 215 9.68 -19.20 -19.09
CA LEU A 215 9.98 -18.39 -20.28
C LEU A 215 8.73 -18.05 -21.10
N ASN A 216 7.57 -18.55 -20.69
CA ASN A 216 6.30 -18.26 -21.36
C ASN A 216 5.31 -17.49 -20.46
N GLY A 217 5.65 -17.28 -19.18
CA GLY A 217 4.87 -16.53 -18.20
C GLY A 217 3.64 -17.26 -17.68
N ASP A 218 3.57 -18.59 -17.85
CA ASP A 218 2.44 -19.40 -17.39
C ASP A 218 2.60 -19.88 -15.94
N THR A 219 3.71 -19.53 -15.27
CA THR A 219 4.09 -19.88 -13.89
C THR A 219 4.36 -21.36 -13.64
N ILE A 220 4.49 -22.17 -14.70
CA ILE A 220 4.67 -23.62 -14.63
C ILE A 220 5.93 -24.02 -15.40
N LEU A 221 6.99 -24.42 -14.68
CA LEU A 221 8.19 -24.99 -15.32
C LEU A 221 7.87 -26.32 -16.02
N ASN A 222 7.96 -26.33 -17.34
CA ASN A 222 7.71 -27.51 -18.14
C ASN A 222 8.52 -27.52 -19.45
N ILE A 223 8.22 -28.48 -20.33
CA ILE A 223 8.96 -28.66 -21.59
C ILE A 223 8.82 -27.44 -22.53
N LEU A 224 7.74 -26.66 -22.42
CA LEU A 224 7.54 -25.46 -23.22
C LEU A 224 8.57 -24.39 -22.89
N ASP A 225 9.00 -24.26 -21.64
CA ASP A 225 10.07 -23.34 -21.25
C ASP A 225 11.42 -23.77 -21.82
N VAL A 226 11.72 -25.07 -21.74
CA VAL A 226 12.94 -25.64 -22.34
C VAL A 226 12.97 -25.39 -23.86
N VAL A 227 11.85 -25.61 -24.54
CA VAL A 227 11.73 -25.36 -25.99
C VAL A 227 11.93 -23.87 -26.29
N THR A 228 11.38 -22.99 -25.46
CA THR A 228 11.54 -21.54 -25.60
C THR A 228 13.00 -21.11 -25.41
N MET A 229 13.69 -21.66 -24.40
CA MET A 229 15.11 -21.41 -24.11
C MET A 229 16.01 -21.89 -25.26
N VAL A 230 15.77 -23.09 -25.78
CA VAL A 230 16.48 -23.62 -26.95
C VAL A 230 16.24 -22.72 -28.16
N GLY A 231 14.99 -22.28 -28.36
CA GLY A 231 14.63 -21.37 -29.43
C GLY A 231 15.41 -20.06 -29.39
N PHE A 232 15.58 -19.50 -28.19
CA PHE A 232 16.39 -18.30 -27.93
C PHE A 232 17.87 -18.53 -28.23
N ILE A 233 18.47 -19.59 -27.69
CA ILE A 233 19.89 -19.94 -27.91
C ILE A 233 20.19 -20.17 -29.40
N MET A 234 19.24 -20.73 -30.15
CA MET A 234 19.37 -20.92 -31.60
C MET A 234 19.08 -19.66 -32.43
N GLY A 235 18.66 -18.55 -31.81
CA GLY A 235 18.29 -17.31 -32.50
C GLY A 235 17.00 -17.44 -33.32
N THR A 236 16.13 -18.38 -32.95
CA THR A 236 14.82 -18.60 -33.60
C THR A 236 13.67 -17.93 -32.87
N ASN A 237 13.85 -17.59 -31.59
CA ASN A 237 12.94 -16.83 -30.75
C ASN A 237 13.71 -15.70 -30.07
N ASP A 238 13.04 -14.58 -29.78
CA ASP A 238 13.58 -13.53 -28.91
C ASP A 238 12.91 -13.62 -27.54
N LEU A 239 13.68 -13.42 -26.46
CA LEU A 239 13.14 -13.23 -25.12
C LEU A 239 13.06 -11.74 -24.83
N ASN A 240 11.85 -11.25 -24.57
CA ASN A 240 11.67 -9.88 -24.10
C ASN A 240 11.79 -9.84 -22.57
N PRO A 241 12.31 -8.76 -21.98
CA PRO A 241 12.28 -8.57 -20.54
C PRO A 241 10.87 -8.75 -19.96
N PRO A 242 10.72 -9.45 -18.82
CA PRO A 242 11.79 -9.96 -17.94
C PRO A 242 12.27 -11.40 -18.26
N TYR A 243 11.76 -12.06 -19.30
CA TYR A 243 12.07 -13.48 -19.57
C TYR A 243 13.52 -13.76 -19.95
N ASP A 244 14.25 -12.75 -20.41
CA ASP A 244 15.70 -12.83 -20.66
C ASP A 244 16.49 -13.04 -19.37
N VAL A 245 16.05 -12.43 -18.26
CA VAL A 245 16.62 -12.64 -16.93
C VAL A 245 16.19 -13.99 -16.37
N ALA A 246 14.94 -14.41 -16.61
CA ALA A 246 14.42 -15.72 -16.18
C ALA A 246 15.22 -16.89 -16.79
N ALA A 247 15.80 -16.68 -17.98
CA ALA A 247 16.52 -17.71 -18.70
C ALA A 247 17.95 -17.95 -18.20
N ASP A 248 18.54 -17.03 -17.43
CA ASP A 248 19.86 -17.19 -16.80
C ASP A 248 19.73 -17.95 -15.48
N MET A 249 19.54 -19.27 -15.59
CA MET A 249 19.26 -20.17 -14.47
C MET A 249 20.44 -20.32 -13.50
N ASN A 250 21.66 -20.06 -13.96
CA ASN A 250 22.87 -20.19 -13.16
C ASN A 250 23.47 -18.83 -12.72
N ALA A 251 22.85 -17.71 -13.13
CA ALA A 251 23.23 -16.33 -12.83
C ALA A 251 24.67 -15.98 -13.26
N ASP A 252 25.14 -16.53 -14.39
CA ASP A 252 26.46 -16.23 -14.96
C ASP A 252 26.45 -15.08 -15.99
N GLY A 253 25.26 -14.56 -16.30
CA GLY A 253 25.04 -13.47 -17.25
C GLY A 253 25.00 -13.91 -18.71
N ILE A 254 25.05 -15.21 -19.01
CA ILE A 254 25.05 -15.77 -20.37
C ILE A 254 24.07 -16.94 -20.47
N VAL A 255 22.92 -16.71 -21.09
CA VAL A 255 21.95 -17.78 -21.39
C VAL A 255 22.51 -18.75 -22.44
N ASN A 256 22.79 -19.99 -22.04
CA ASN A 256 23.38 -21.03 -22.85
C ASN A 256 22.89 -22.45 -22.46
N VAL A 257 23.56 -23.48 -22.96
CA VAL A 257 23.16 -24.89 -22.70
C VAL A 257 23.19 -25.28 -21.22
N LEU A 258 23.99 -24.60 -20.40
CA LEU A 258 24.06 -24.84 -18.96
C LEU A 258 22.76 -24.42 -18.26
N ASP A 259 22.08 -23.39 -18.75
CA ASP A 259 20.77 -22.98 -18.23
C ASP A 259 19.69 -24.00 -18.54
N ILE A 260 19.72 -24.57 -19.75
CA ILE A 260 18.82 -25.67 -20.15
C ILE A 260 18.99 -26.85 -19.20
N VAL A 261 20.24 -27.24 -18.91
CA VAL A 261 20.51 -28.36 -18.00
C VAL A 261 19.96 -28.07 -16.61
N THR A 262 20.13 -26.84 -16.13
CA THR A 262 19.62 -26.40 -14.82
C THR A 262 18.10 -26.43 -14.78
N LEU A 263 17.42 -25.85 -15.78
CA LEU A 263 15.97 -25.86 -15.91
C LEU A 263 15.40 -27.28 -15.98
N VAL A 264 15.99 -28.16 -16.78
CA VAL A 264 15.56 -29.57 -16.86
C VAL A 264 15.70 -30.28 -15.50
N ASN A 265 16.76 -30.01 -14.76
CA ASN A 265 16.93 -30.60 -13.42
C ASN A 265 15.84 -30.13 -12.45
N PHE A 266 15.43 -28.85 -12.51
CA PHE A 266 14.31 -28.33 -11.72
C PHE A 266 12.96 -28.94 -12.11
N ILE A 267 12.71 -29.16 -13.40
CA ILE A 267 11.46 -29.79 -13.88
C ILE A 267 11.35 -31.26 -13.42
N LEU A 268 12.49 -31.95 -13.28
CA LEU A 268 12.55 -33.37 -12.94
C LEU A 268 12.64 -33.66 -11.44
N SER A 269 12.86 -32.65 -10.59
CA SER A 269 12.92 -32.77 -9.13
C SER A 269 11.55 -32.72 -8.48
#